data_AF-A0A355F172-F1
#
_entry.id   AF-A0A355F172-F1
#
_cell.length_a   1.000
_cell.length_b   1.000
_cell.length_c   1.000
_cell.angle_alpha   90.00
_cell.angle_beta   90.00
_cell.angle_gamma   90.00
#
_symmetry.space_group_name_H-M   'P 1'
#
loop_
_entity.id
_entity.type
_entity.pdbx_description
1 polymer ?
#
loop_
_entity_poly.entity_id
_entity_poly.type
_entity_poly.pdbx_seq_one_letter_code
_entity_poly.pdbx_strand_id
1 'polypeptide(L)'
;MDASDGPELILLSDLHLGAERGRGLFRADTELAAFLRWVAEETGPARVVIAGDFLDFLVPRDGEESVPAFDPHGAMARAGAIVEHHPEVFDGLARLVSSPRHELWILSGNHDPELLLPDVREVLHRRLGLNALASSIRWRTEGEAAGFQVGPARVLVAHGDCFDDVNRIEHGTLRTAVNRLSYGFSQPKEHEYEPPLGTRLVVEHVLGLRSRYPWVDALKPEREAVFPVLNQFLSFAEKKRFRKVLWEIFRSQWDSFWSRSP
;
A
#
# COMPACT_ATOMS: atom_id res chain seq x y z
N MET A 1 37.00 -18.05 6.87
CA MET A 1 35.88 -17.69 7.76
C MET A 1 35.55 -16.26 7.40
N ASP A 2 34.72 -16.10 6.38
CA ASP A 2 34.53 -14.82 5.69
C ASP A 2 33.36 -14.03 6.29
N ALA A 3 33.48 -12.71 6.21
CA ALA A 3 32.64 -11.73 6.87
C ALA A 3 31.19 -11.70 6.34
N SER A 4 30.22 -12.35 7.00
CA SER A 4 28.77 -12.11 6.75
C SER A 4 27.81 -12.71 7.79
N ASP A 5 28.10 -12.69 9.09
CA ASP A 5 27.34 -13.48 10.09
C ASP A 5 25.95 -12.91 10.50
N GLY A 6 25.35 -12.08 9.65
CA GLY A 6 24.03 -11.47 9.88
C GLY A 6 23.04 -11.85 8.77
N PRO A 7 21.73 -11.86 9.05
CA PRO A 7 20.73 -12.16 8.04
C PRO A 7 20.77 -11.12 6.91
N GLU A 8 20.58 -11.59 5.68
CA GLU A 8 20.47 -10.74 4.50
C GLU A 8 19.23 -9.85 4.60
N LEU A 9 19.31 -8.60 4.12
CA LEU A 9 18.18 -7.68 4.07
C LEU A 9 17.66 -7.60 2.64
N ILE A 10 16.43 -8.06 2.42
CA ILE A 10 15.76 -8.05 1.12
C ILE A 10 14.61 -7.06 1.20
N LEU A 11 14.57 -6.08 0.28
CA LEU A 11 13.55 -5.04 0.25
C LEU A 11 12.66 -5.21 -1.01
N LEU A 12 11.36 -5.23 -0.79
CA LEU A 12 10.30 -5.16 -1.80
C LEU A 12 9.42 -3.95 -1.47
N SER A 13 8.80 -3.30 -2.45
CA SER A 13 7.82 -2.23 -2.24
C SER A 13 6.88 -2.15 -3.44
N ASP A 14 5.79 -1.39 -3.30
CA ASP A 14 4.91 -1.02 -4.41
C ASP A 14 4.43 -2.22 -5.23
N LEU A 15 4.08 -3.29 -4.51
CA LEU A 15 3.56 -4.49 -5.14
C LEU A 15 2.14 -4.23 -5.66
N HIS A 16 1.35 -3.40 -4.99
CA HIS A 16 0.00 -3.00 -5.40
C HIS A 16 -0.87 -4.20 -5.82
N LEU A 17 -0.89 -5.25 -4.98
CA LEU A 17 -1.71 -6.44 -5.24
C LEU A 17 -3.19 -6.07 -5.15
N GLY A 18 -3.91 -6.21 -6.27
CA GLY A 18 -5.31 -5.79 -6.40
C GLY A 18 -6.20 -6.92 -6.93
N ALA A 19 -7.47 -6.91 -6.55
CA ALA A 19 -8.39 -8.02 -6.83
C ALA A 19 -9.10 -7.96 -8.20
N GLU A 20 -8.59 -7.20 -9.18
CA GLU A 20 -9.25 -7.03 -10.50
C GLU A 20 -8.44 -7.55 -11.68
N ARG A 21 -9.09 -8.38 -12.50
CA ARG A 21 -8.53 -8.84 -13.78
C ARG A 21 -8.42 -7.65 -14.74
N GLY A 22 -7.19 -7.35 -15.17
CA GLY A 22 -6.96 -6.32 -16.20
C GLY A 22 -6.85 -4.86 -15.71
N ARG A 23 -7.19 -4.55 -14.45
CA ARG A 23 -7.05 -3.16 -13.91
C ARG A 23 -6.03 -2.98 -12.78
N GLY A 24 -5.61 -4.05 -12.10
CA GLY A 24 -4.43 -4.00 -11.22
C GLY A 24 -3.14 -3.74 -12.01
N LEU A 25 -2.17 -3.05 -11.41
CA LEU A 25 -0.86 -2.79 -12.03
C LEU A 25 0.04 -4.03 -11.99
N PHE A 26 -0.07 -4.81 -10.92
CA PHE A 26 0.75 -5.99 -10.71
C PHE A 26 0.36 -7.14 -11.64
N ARG A 27 1.37 -7.73 -12.30
CA ARG A 27 1.22 -8.84 -13.25
C ARG A 27 2.28 -9.94 -13.10
N ALA A 28 3.13 -9.84 -12.09
CA ALA A 28 4.32 -10.67 -11.94
C ALA A 28 4.16 -11.74 -10.84
N ASP A 29 2.96 -12.32 -10.72
CA ASP A 29 2.62 -13.32 -9.70
C ASP A 29 3.61 -14.48 -9.69
N THR A 30 3.87 -15.05 -10.86
CA THR A 30 4.74 -16.22 -11.00
C THR A 30 6.18 -15.89 -10.65
N GLU A 31 6.69 -14.73 -11.08
CA GLU A 31 8.05 -14.26 -10.82
C GLU A 31 8.26 -13.94 -9.34
N LEU A 32 7.33 -13.19 -8.72
CA LEU A 32 7.41 -12.87 -7.29
C LEU A 32 7.29 -14.13 -6.44
N ALA A 33 6.37 -15.04 -6.79
CA ALA A 33 6.24 -16.32 -6.10
C ALA A 33 7.51 -17.17 -6.22
N ALA A 34 8.13 -17.21 -7.41
CA ALA A 34 9.40 -17.91 -7.62
C ALA A 34 10.53 -17.29 -6.79
N PHE A 35 10.62 -15.95 -6.75
CA PHE A 35 11.58 -15.23 -5.93
C PHE A 35 11.40 -15.54 -4.44
N LEU A 36 10.17 -15.47 -3.92
CA LEU A 36 9.88 -15.76 -2.51
C LEU A 36 10.20 -17.21 -2.14
N ARG A 37 9.92 -18.17 -3.02
CA ARG A 37 10.32 -19.57 -2.83
C ARG A 37 11.83 -19.73 -2.80
N TRP A 38 12.55 -19.08 -3.72
CA TRP A 38 14.01 -19.09 -3.74
C TRP A 38 14.60 -18.52 -2.45
N VAL A 39 14.07 -17.40 -1.92
CA VAL A 39 14.49 -16.87 -0.61
C VAL A 39 14.22 -17.88 0.51
N ALA A 40 13.06 -18.52 0.52
CA ALA A 40 12.71 -19.45 1.59
C ALA A 40 13.57 -20.73 1.61
N GLU A 41 14.06 -21.17 0.45
CA GLU A 41 14.66 -22.50 0.28
C GLU A 41 16.17 -22.45 0.06
N GLU A 42 16.67 -21.46 -0.68
CA GLU A 42 18.03 -21.45 -1.21
C GLU A 42 18.94 -20.40 -0.54
N THR A 43 18.39 -19.40 0.15
CA THR A 43 19.21 -18.37 0.83
C THR A 43 19.53 -18.73 2.28
N GLY A 44 20.54 -18.04 2.83
CA GLY A 44 20.75 -18.00 4.28
C GLY A 44 19.62 -17.29 5.02
N PRO A 45 19.73 -17.10 6.35
CA PRO A 45 18.79 -16.30 7.13
C PRO A 45 18.56 -14.94 6.48
N ALA A 46 17.30 -14.50 6.39
CA ALA A 46 16.93 -13.28 5.68
C ALA A 46 15.83 -12.51 6.41
N ARG A 47 15.92 -11.18 6.36
CA ARG A 47 14.86 -10.25 6.72
C ARG A 47 14.27 -9.72 5.42
N VAL A 48 13.09 -10.19 5.08
CA VAL A 48 12.34 -9.72 3.91
C VAL A 48 11.42 -8.61 4.38
N VAL A 49 11.54 -7.42 3.80
CA VAL A 49 10.74 -6.25 4.13
C VAL A 49 9.88 -5.89 2.93
N ILE A 50 8.57 -5.87 3.11
CA ILE A 50 7.63 -5.23 2.18
C ILE A 50 7.42 -3.80 2.70
N ALA A 51 8.03 -2.84 2.03
CA ALA A 51 8.20 -1.47 2.46
C ALA A 51 7.05 -0.56 1.99
N GLY A 52 5.81 -0.95 2.25
CA GLY A 52 4.62 -0.19 1.87
C GLY A 52 4.01 -0.61 0.53
N ASP A 53 2.76 -0.22 0.34
CA ASP A 53 1.93 -0.48 -0.83
C ASP A 53 1.99 -1.96 -1.27
N PHE A 54 1.78 -2.85 -0.29
CA PHE A 54 1.72 -4.28 -0.51
C PHE A 54 0.42 -4.67 -1.21
N LEU A 55 -0.69 -4.22 -0.66
CA LEU A 55 -2.03 -4.45 -1.18
C LEU A 55 -2.55 -3.14 -1.79
N ASP A 56 -3.41 -3.20 -2.79
CA ASP A 56 -4.05 -2.02 -3.37
C ASP A 56 -5.56 -2.06 -3.11
N PHE A 57 -5.99 -1.40 -2.03
CA PHE A 57 -7.39 -1.29 -1.66
C PHE A 57 -8.15 -0.32 -2.58
N LEU A 58 -7.45 0.44 -3.43
CA LEU A 58 -8.02 1.43 -4.34
C LEU A 58 -8.34 0.87 -5.73
N VAL A 59 -8.15 -0.44 -5.95
CA VAL A 59 -8.63 -1.12 -7.15
C VAL A 59 -10.05 -1.67 -6.90
N PRO A 60 -11.06 -1.28 -7.72
CA PRO A 60 -12.38 -1.90 -7.69
C PRO A 60 -12.30 -3.42 -7.92
N ARG A 61 -13.17 -4.21 -7.29
CA ARG A 61 -13.22 -5.66 -7.58
C ARG A 61 -13.96 -5.93 -8.89
N ASP A 62 -13.87 -7.16 -9.40
CA ASP A 62 -14.68 -7.61 -10.53
C ASP A 62 -16.18 -7.33 -10.26
N GLY A 63 -16.79 -6.50 -11.12
CA GLY A 63 -18.20 -6.07 -10.99
C GLY A 63 -18.42 -4.76 -10.21
N GLU A 64 -17.38 -4.16 -9.63
CA GLU A 64 -17.44 -2.83 -9.03
C GLU A 64 -17.03 -1.75 -10.05
N GLU A 65 -17.80 -0.66 -10.13
CA GLU A 65 -17.43 0.50 -10.95
C GLU A 65 -16.54 1.50 -10.21
N SER A 66 -16.61 1.50 -8.88
CA SER A 66 -15.90 2.42 -7.99
C SER A 66 -15.58 1.75 -6.67
N VAL A 67 -14.58 2.28 -5.97
CA VAL A 67 -14.21 1.89 -4.61
C VAL A 67 -14.12 3.13 -3.73
N PRO A 68 -14.58 3.10 -2.47
CA PRO A 68 -14.36 4.20 -1.53
C PRO A 68 -12.86 4.44 -1.27
N ALA A 69 -12.50 5.69 -0.97
CA ALA A 69 -11.12 6.07 -0.64
C ALA A 69 -10.61 5.46 0.68
N PHE A 70 -11.52 5.01 1.55
CA PHE A 70 -11.25 4.18 2.73
C PHE A 70 -12.56 3.52 3.16
N ASP A 71 -12.56 2.21 3.34
CA ASP A 71 -13.74 1.44 3.77
C ASP A 71 -13.38 0.37 4.78
N PRO A 72 -13.43 0.70 6.08
CA PRO A 72 -13.06 -0.23 7.13
C PRO A 72 -13.98 -1.44 7.23
N HIS A 73 -15.23 -1.34 6.76
CA HIS A 73 -16.20 -2.43 6.83
C HIS A 73 -16.02 -3.43 5.68
N GLY A 74 -15.70 -2.95 4.49
CA GLY A 74 -15.37 -3.78 3.33
C GLY A 74 -13.92 -4.26 3.30
N ALA A 75 -13.02 -3.67 4.09
CA ALA A 75 -11.58 -3.93 4.07
C ALA A 75 -11.25 -5.42 4.22
N MET A 76 -11.85 -6.12 5.19
CA MET A 76 -11.60 -7.56 5.39
C MET A 76 -11.97 -8.39 4.15
N ALA A 77 -13.14 -8.11 3.56
CA ALA A 77 -13.61 -8.81 2.36
C ALA A 77 -12.74 -8.48 1.13
N ARG A 78 -12.24 -7.24 1.03
CA ARG A 78 -11.34 -6.82 -0.05
C ARG A 78 -9.96 -7.49 0.09
N ALA A 79 -9.39 -7.53 1.30
CA ALA A 79 -8.16 -8.25 1.57
C ALA A 79 -8.28 -9.74 1.22
N GLY A 80 -9.42 -10.36 1.55
CA GLY A 80 -9.73 -11.74 1.16
C GLY A 80 -9.73 -11.92 -0.36
N ALA A 81 -10.40 -11.03 -1.09
CA ALA A 81 -10.43 -11.08 -2.56
C ALA A 81 -9.03 -10.90 -3.19
N ILE A 82 -8.18 -10.01 -2.65
CA ILE A 82 -6.79 -9.83 -3.12
C ILE A 82 -5.99 -11.12 -2.89
N VAL A 83 -6.13 -11.72 -1.71
CA VAL A 83 -5.48 -13.00 -1.38
C VAL A 83 -5.90 -14.12 -2.33
N GLU A 84 -7.19 -14.23 -2.62
CA GLU A 84 -7.74 -15.21 -3.55
C GLU A 84 -7.29 -14.96 -4.99
N HIS A 85 -7.02 -13.71 -5.35
CA HIS A 85 -6.57 -13.32 -6.68
C HIS A 85 -5.09 -13.65 -6.95
N HIS A 86 -4.25 -13.61 -5.91
CA HIS A 86 -2.80 -13.79 -6.02
C HIS A 86 -2.29 -15.04 -5.27
N PRO A 87 -2.89 -16.24 -5.48
CA PRO A 87 -2.63 -17.39 -4.62
C PRO A 87 -1.14 -17.79 -4.60
N GLU A 88 -0.44 -17.72 -5.73
CA GLU A 88 0.97 -18.13 -5.83
C GLU A 88 1.91 -17.24 -5.01
N VAL A 89 1.64 -15.93 -4.98
CA VAL A 89 2.41 -14.96 -4.18
C VAL A 89 2.25 -15.27 -2.70
N PHE A 90 1.01 -15.48 -2.26
CA PHE A 90 0.72 -15.81 -0.86
C PHE A 90 1.23 -17.19 -0.45
N ASP A 91 1.33 -18.16 -1.38
CA ASP A 91 2.01 -19.43 -1.13
C ASP A 91 3.53 -19.25 -0.92
N GLY A 92 4.16 -18.39 -1.73
CA GLY A 92 5.56 -18.02 -1.54
C GLY A 92 5.81 -17.35 -0.18
N LEU A 93 4.94 -16.41 0.21
CA LEU A 93 4.99 -15.78 1.53
C LEU A 93 4.76 -16.79 2.66
N ALA A 94 3.78 -17.68 2.53
CA ALA A 94 3.51 -18.72 3.52
C ALA A 94 4.73 -19.63 3.73
N ARG A 95 5.41 -20.00 2.64
CA ARG A 95 6.64 -20.79 2.67
C ARG A 95 7.77 -20.05 3.40
N LEU A 96 7.95 -18.76 3.11
CA LEU A 96 8.93 -17.90 3.76
C LEU A 96 8.70 -17.83 5.27
N VAL A 97 7.47 -17.50 5.71
CA VAL A 97 7.16 -17.31 7.14
C VAL A 97 7.14 -18.61 7.95
N SER A 98 6.97 -19.75 7.29
CA SER A 98 7.03 -21.08 7.92
C SER A 98 8.44 -21.48 8.34
N SER A 99 9.47 -20.84 7.78
CA SER A 99 10.86 -21.07 8.15
C SER A 99 11.26 -20.19 9.34
N PRO A 100 11.76 -20.77 10.45
CA PRO A 100 12.19 -19.98 11.62
C PRO A 100 13.48 -19.17 11.37
N ARG A 101 14.10 -19.32 10.18
CA ARG A 101 15.33 -18.62 9.79
C ARG A 101 15.07 -17.26 9.15
N HIS A 102 13.85 -17.02 8.66
CA HIS A 102 13.50 -15.78 7.99
C HIS A 102 12.54 -14.96 8.83
N GLU A 103 12.62 -13.66 8.66
CA GLU A 103 11.67 -12.70 9.23
C GLU A 103 10.99 -11.95 8.09
N LEU A 104 9.67 -11.80 8.18
CA LEU A 104 8.90 -10.97 7.27
C LEU A 104 8.51 -9.68 7.99
N TRP A 105 8.84 -8.53 7.42
CA TRP A 105 8.43 -7.23 7.89
C TRP A 105 7.47 -6.63 6.87
N ILE A 106 6.34 -6.10 7.34
CA ILE A 106 5.36 -5.46 6.47
C ILE A 106 5.10 -4.06 7.02
N LEU A 107 5.50 -3.07 6.23
CA LEU A 107 5.18 -1.68 6.43
C LEU A 107 3.93 -1.36 5.60
N SER A 108 3.03 -0.55 6.17
CA SER A 108 1.91 0.01 5.42
C SER A 108 2.37 1.24 4.62
N GLY A 109 1.78 1.42 3.45
CA GLY A 109 1.85 2.63 2.65
C GLY A 109 0.48 3.31 2.53
N ASN A 110 0.38 4.21 1.54
CA ASN A 110 -0.83 5.01 1.34
C ASN A 110 -1.92 4.29 0.52
N HIS A 111 -1.62 3.14 -0.10
CA HIS A 111 -2.59 2.27 -0.78
C HIS A 111 -3.18 1.16 0.10
N ASP A 112 -2.59 0.92 1.28
CA ASP A 112 -3.04 -0.09 2.23
C ASP A 112 -3.13 0.36 3.69
N PRO A 113 -3.66 1.57 4.00
CA PRO A 113 -3.89 1.99 5.39
C PRO A 113 -4.80 1.03 6.16
N GLU A 114 -5.62 0.24 5.46
CA GLU A 114 -6.43 -0.85 5.98
C GLU A 114 -5.61 -1.93 6.70
N LEU A 115 -4.29 -2.05 6.46
CA LEU A 115 -3.43 -2.96 7.24
C LEU A 115 -3.41 -2.64 8.74
N LEU A 116 -3.79 -1.42 9.14
CA LEU A 116 -3.96 -1.08 10.56
C LEU A 116 -5.12 -1.84 11.21
N LEU A 117 -6.14 -2.22 10.43
CA LEU A 117 -7.32 -2.94 10.91
C LEU A 117 -6.94 -4.37 11.34
N PRO A 118 -7.29 -4.81 12.57
CA PRO A 118 -7.01 -6.17 13.02
C PRO A 118 -7.57 -7.26 12.11
N ASP A 119 -8.81 -7.10 11.63
CA ASP A 119 -9.50 -8.10 10.81
C ASP A 119 -8.80 -8.32 9.45
N VAL A 120 -8.23 -7.25 8.88
CA VAL A 120 -7.43 -7.35 7.64
C VAL A 120 -6.15 -8.15 7.88
N ARG A 121 -5.46 -7.91 9.00
CA ARG A 121 -4.27 -8.69 9.36
C ARG A 121 -4.62 -10.13 9.71
N GLU A 122 -5.80 -10.41 10.26
CA GLU A 122 -6.27 -11.76 10.51
C GLU A 122 -6.42 -12.57 9.20
N VAL A 123 -6.96 -11.95 8.14
CA VAL A 123 -7.04 -12.58 6.81
C VAL A 123 -5.65 -13.01 6.34
N LEU A 124 -4.65 -12.12 6.45
CA LEU A 124 -3.27 -12.40 6.06
C LEU A 124 -2.64 -13.48 6.95
N HIS A 125 -2.83 -13.41 8.26
CA HIS A 125 -2.34 -14.42 9.20
C HIS A 125 -2.88 -15.81 8.90
N ARG A 126 -4.19 -15.90 8.65
CA ARG A 126 -4.86 -17.15 8.29
C ARG A 126 -4.33 -17.69 6.97
N ARG A 127 -4.18 -16.83 5.95
CA ARG A 127 -3.65 -17.21 4.64
C ARG A 127 -2.21 -17.74 4.71
N LEU A 128 -1.41 -17.15 5.57
CA LEU A 128 0.01 -17.47 5.74
C LEU A 128 0.25 -18.64 6.71
N GLY A 129 -0.82 -19.24 7.27
CA GLY A 129 -0.73 -20.41 8.15
C GLY A 129 -0.09 -20.12 9.52
N LEU A 130 -0.13 -18.87 9.98
CA LEU A 130 0.50 -18.48 11.25
C LEU A 130 -0.31 -18.99 12.44
N ASN A 131 0.35 -19.71 13.35
CA ASN A 131 -0.19 -20.04 14.67
C ASN A 131 0.44 -19.13 15.74
N ALA A 132 -0.36 -18.76 16.75
CA ALA A 132 -0.15 -17.60 17.62
C ALA A 132 1.12 -17.59 18.52
N LEU A 133 2.00 -18.59 18.43
CA LEU A 133 3.12 -18.78 19.37
C LEU A 133 4.50 -18.37 18.83
N ALA A 134 4.65 -18.12 17.53
CA ALA A 134 5.88 -17.57 16.96
C ALA A 134 5.59 -16.88 15.61
N SER A 135 4.99 -15.68 15.63
CA SER A 135 4.81 -14.93 14.39
C SER A 135 6.16 -14.38 13.91
N SER A 136 6.63 -14.91 12.78
CA SER A 136 7.76 -14.41 11.99
C SER A 136 7.43 -13.10 11.25
N ILE A 137 6.19 -12.58 11.40
CA ILE A 137 5.77 -11.29 10.86
C ILE A 137 5.94 -10.16 11.87
N ARG A 138 6.53 -9.05 11.41
CA ARG A 138 6.68 -7.79 12.13
C ARG A 138 5.93 -6.69 11.39
N TRP A 139 4.82 -6.25 11.97
CA TRP A 139 3.97 -5.20 11.40
C TRP A 139 4.47 -3.80 11.76
N ARG A 140 4.36 -2.87 10.80
CA ARG A 140 4.63 -1.44 10.92
C ARG A 140 3.54 -0.68 10.18
N THR A 141 2.38 -0.52 10.82
CA THR A 141 1.13 -0.05 10.19
C THR A 141 0.70 1.34 10.66
N GLU A 142 1.49 1.98 11.51
CA GLU A 142 1.22 3.28 12.14
C GLU A 142 2.16 4.38 11.64
N GLY A 143 2.76 4.21 10.46
CA GLY A 143 3.69 5.16 9.86
C GLY A 143 5.12 5.05 10.37
N GLU A 144 5.46 3.92 11.00
CA GLU A 144 6.79 3.72 11.56
C GLU A 144 7.81 3.32 10.48
N ALA A 145 9.01 3.88 10.56
CA ALA A 145 10.15 3.34 9.85
C ALA A 145 10.70 2.08 10.56
N ALA A 146 11.30 1.17 9.80
CA ALA A 146 12.01 0.00 10.30
C ALA A 146 13.53 0.18 10.16
N GLY A 147 14.27 -0.02 11.26
CA GLY A 147 15.73 0.10 11.29
C GLY A 147 16.40 -1.26 11.31
N PHE A 148 17.40 -1.45 10.46
CA PHE A 148 18.18 -2.69 10.33
C PHE A 148 19.68 -2.41 10.39
N GLN A 149 20.42 -3.33 11.00
CA GLN A 149 21.88 -3.35 10.94
C GLN A 149 22.32 -4.39 9.91
N VAL A 150 23.09 -3.97 8.91
CA VAL A 150 23.64 -4.82 7.84
C VAL A 150 25.15 -4.64 7.82
N GLY A 151 25.89 -5.57 8.43
CA GLY A 151 27.32 -5.41 8.67
C GLY A 151 27.60 -4.11 9.47
N PRO A 152 28.46 -3.20 8.99
CA PRO A 152 28.70 -1.91 9.64
C PRO A 152 27.63 -0.84 9.32
N ALA A 153 26.76 -1.07 8.33
CA ALA A 153 25.79 -0.09 7.88
C ALA A 153 24.47 -0.16 8.67
N ARG A 154 23.90 1.00 8.97
CA ARG A 154 22.53 1.13 9.48
C ARG A 154 21.61 1.53 8.34
N VAL A 155 20.60 0.71 8.07
CA VAL A 155 19.60 0.93 7.03
C VAL A 155 18.29 1.32 7.70
N LEU A 156 17.68 2.42 7.26
CA LEU A 156 16.35 2.84 7.68
C LEU A 156 15.41 2.69 6.48
N VAL A 157 14.32 1.95 6.67
CA VAL A 157 13.31 1.67 5.65
C VAL A 157 12.01 2.32 6.07
N ALA A 158 11.42 3.09 5.17
CA ALA A 158 10.09 3.69 5.31
C ALA A 158 9.41 3.63 3.94
N HIS A 159 8.07 3.67 3.92
CA HIS A 159 7.29 3.74 2.68
C HIS A 159 7.61 5.03 1.90
N GLY A 160 7.49 6.18 2.58
CA GLY A 160 7.90 7.48 2.04
C GLY A 160 6.76 8.47 1.80
N ASP A 161 5.50 8.08 2.01
CA ASP A 161 4.33 8.96 2.00
C ASP A 161 4.48 10.17 2.93
N CYS A 162 5.21 10.01 4.04
CA CYS A 162 5.50 11.13 4.95
C CYS A 162 6.28 12.27 4.28
N PHE A 163 6.94 12.03 3.14
CA PHE A 163 7.63 13.06 2.34
C PHE A 163 6.78 13.59 1.17
N ASP A 164 5.60 13.05 0.95
CA ASP A 164 4.66 13.44 -0.11
C ASP A 164 3.40 14.05 0.51
N ASP A 165 3.26 15.38 0.46
CA ASP A 165 2.12 16.07 1.07
C ASP A 165 0.76 15.71 0.44
N VAL A 166 0.74 15.19 -0.80
CA VAL A 166 -0.49 14.82 -1.49
C VAL A 166 -0.95 13.43 -1.04
N ASN A 167 -0.01 12.53 -0.76
CA ASN A 167 -0.27 11.14 -0.41
C ASN A 167 -0.03 10.80 1.08
N ARG A 168 0.46 11.74 1.88
CA ARG A 168 0.73 11.54 3.32
C ARG A 168 -0.51 11.08 4.07
N ILE A 169 -0.37 9.97 4.79
CA ILE A 169 -1.37 9.48 5.73
C ILE A 169 -1.24 10.22 7.08
N GLU A 170 -2.35 10.77 7.57
CA GLU A 170 -2.44 11.29 8.93
C GLU A 170 -2.64 10.12 9.92
N HIS A 171 -1.56 9.39 10.22
CA HIS A 171 -1.61 8.14 11.01
C HIS A 171 -2.23 8.31 12.41
N GLY A 172 -2.11 9.48 13.03
CA GLY A 172 -2.75 9.78 14.32
C GLY A 172 -4.28 9.76 14.23
N THR A 173 -4.82 10.36 13.16
CA THR A 173 -6.26 10.38 12.87
C THR A 173 -6.74 9.01 12.43
N LEU A 174 -5.98 8.31 11.57
CA LEU A 174 -6.29 6.95 11.14
C LEU A 174 -6.38 5.99 12.35
N ARG A 175 -5.43 6.05 13.28
CA ARG A 175 -5.46 5.25 14.52
C ARG A 175 -6.67 5.58 15.39
N THR A 176 -7.00 6.87 15.52
CA THR A 176 -8.20 7.30 16.24
C THR A 176 -9.45 6.72 15.61
N ALA A 177 -9.55 6.74 14.29
CA ALA A 177 -10.65 6.16 13.54
C ALA A 177 -10.78 4.66 13.77
N VAL A 178 -9.68 3.90 13.66
CA VAL A 178 -9.67 2.44 13.93
C VAL A 178 -10.08 2.13 15.37
N ASN A 179 -9.61 2.91 16.34
CA ASN A 179 -10.02 2.76 17.73
C ASN A 179 -11.53 3.02 17.91
N ARG A 180 -12.06 4.11 17.34
CA ARG A 180 -13.50 4.43 17.39
C ARG A 180 -14.34 3.34 16.72
N LEU A 181 -13.92 2.82 15.57
CA LEU A 181 -14.58 1.70 14.89
C LEU A 181 -14.72 0.47 15.81
N SER A 182 -13.72 0.19 16.65
CA SER A 182 -13.79 -0.91 17.63
C SER A 182 -14.85 -0.73 18.71
N TYR A 183 -15.28 0.50 18.98
CA TYR A 183 -16.40 0.82 19.88
C TYR A 183 -17.76 0.90 19.14
N GLY A 184 -17.80 0.60 17.84
CA GLY A 184 -19.02 0.63 17.02
C GLY A 184 -19.30 1.96 16.32
N PHE A 185 -18.41 2.96 16.45
CA PHE A 185 -18.51 4.23 15.73
C PHE A 185 -18.12 4.01 14.27
N SER A 186 -19.13 3.81 13.43
CA SER A 186 -19.00 3.27 12.07
C SER A 186 -19.35 4.28 10.99
N GLN A 187 -20.01 5.39 11.34
CA GLN A 187 -20.32 6.41 10.34
C GLN A 187 -19.09 7.29 10.07
N PRO A 188 -18.92 7.80 8.83
CA PRO A 188 -17.81 8.69 8.49
C PRO A 188 -17.63 9.89 9.43
N LYS A 189 -18.74 10.48 9.87
CA LYS A 189 -18.73 11.60 10.83
C LYS A 189 -18.26 11.20 12.23
N GLU A 190 -18.34 9.92 12.57
CA GLU A 190 -18.01 9.41 13.90
C GLU A 190 -16.55 8.97 14.00
N HIS A 191 -15.93 8.51 12.91
CA HIS A 191 -14.53 8.10 12.91
C HIS A 191 -13.54 9.16 12.40
N GLU A 192 -14.02 10.24 11.76
CA GLU A 192 -13.26 11.50 11.48
C GLU A 192 -11.96 11.34 10.66
N TYR A 193 -11.72 10.19 10.02
CA TYR A 193 -10.57 10.01 9.14
C TYR A 193 -10.91 10.40 7.71
N GLU A 194 -10.15 11.34 7.17
CA GLU A 194 -10.14 11.68 5.74
C GLU A 194 -8.89 11.11 5.09
N PRO A 195 -9.03 10.29 4.01
CA PRO A 195 -7.90 9.83 3.23
C PRO A 195 -7.14 10.99 2.57
N PRO A 196 -5.86 10.78 2.22
CA PRO A 196 -5.04 11.79 1.57
C PRO A 196 -5.69 12.32 0.29
N LEU A 197 -5.33 13.55 -0.11
CA LEU A 197 -5.86 14.15 -1.32
C LEU A 197 -5.60 13.25 -2.53
N GLY A 198 -4.39 12.70 -2.67
CA GLY A 198 -4.04 11.81 -3.78
C GLY A 198 -4.96 10.59 -3.88
N THR A 199 -5.21 9.91 -2.76
CA THR A 199 -6.16 8.78 -2.67
C THR A 199 -7.56 9.17 -3.15
N ARG A 200 -8.10 10.30 -2.68
CA ARG A 200 -9.42 10.78 -3.11
C ARG A 200 -9.45 11.10 -4.60
N LEU A 201 -8.41 11.73 -5.12
CA LEU A 201 -8.31 12.05 -6.56
C LEU A 201 -8.25 10.79 -7.42
N VAL A 202 -7.55 9.75 -6.96
CA VAL A 202 -7.53 8.46 -7.66
C VAL A 202 -8.94 7.91 -7.79
N VAL A 203 -9.63 7.80 -6.65
CA VAL A 203 -10.99 7.24 -6.59
C VAL A 203 -12.00 8.06 -7.38
N GLU A 204 -11.99 9.39 -7.23
CA GLU A 204 -13.01 10.26 -7.82
C GLU A 204 -12.80 10.55 -9.31
N HIS A 205 -11.55 10.48 -9.79
CA HIS A 205 -11.19 10.97 -11.12
C HIS A 205 -10.34 10.02 -11.95
N VAL A 206 -9.33 9.38 -11.37
CA VAL A 206 -8.37 8.57 -12.14
C VAL A 206 -8.97 7.22 -12.53
N LEU A 207 -9.67 6.55 -11.61
CA LEU A 207 -10.25 5.22 -11.89
C LEU A 207 -11.18 5.21 -13.11
N GLY A 208 -12.00 6.26 -13.26
CA GLY A 208 -12.87 6.41 -14.43
C GLY A 208 -12.08 6.55 -15.75
N LEU A 209 -10.88 7.13 -15.70
CA LEU A 209 -10.00 7.27 -16.86
C LEU A 209 -9.23 6.00 -17.18
N ARG A 210 -8.92 5.13 -16.22
CA ARG A 210 -8.13 3.90 -16.45
C ARG A 210 -8.72 3.03 -17.56
N SER A 211 -10.05 2.98 -17.68
CA SER A 211 -10.75 2.25 -18.75
C SER A 211 -10.40 2.75 -20.17
N ARG A 212 -10.15 4.06 -20.32
CA ARG A 212 -9.83 4.72 -21.60
C ARG A 212 -8.34 4.93 -21.79
N TYR A 213 -7.62 5.13 -20.70
CA TYR A 213 -6.21 5.51 -20.65
C TYR A 213 -5.48 4.70 -19.56
N PRO A 214 -5.23 3.39 -19.77
CA PRO A 214 -4.55 2.56 -18.78
C PRO A 214 -3.13 3.04 -18.41
N TRP A 215 -2.51 3.83 -19.27
CA TRP A 215 -1.18 4.41 -19.06
C TRP A 215 -1.14 5.53 -18.01
N VAL A 216 -2.29 6.03 -17.54
CA VAL A 216 -2.35 7.17 -16.62
C VAL A 216 -1.62 6.89 -15.31
N ASP A 217 -1.70 5.65 -14.81
CA ASP A 217 -1.05 5.26 -13.55
C ASP A 217 0.46 5.05 -13.70
N ALA A 218 0.92 4.75 -14.93
CA ALA A 218 2.34 4.57 -15.24
C ALA A 218 3.09 5.89 -15.42
N LEU A 219 2.37 7.01 -15.56
CA LEU A 219 2.97 8.32 -15.71
C LEU A 219 3.15 8.99 -14.35
N LYS A 220 4.41 9.32 -14.05
CA LYS A 220 4.82 10.15 -12.93
C LYS A 220 5.91 11.12 -13.42
N PRO A 221 6.12 12.26 -12.76
CA PRO A 221 5.29 12.84 -11.70
C PRO A 221 3.95 13.36 -12.26
N GLU A 222 2.91 13.38 -11.42
CA GLU A 222 1.53 13.67 -11.81
C GLU A 222 1.41 15.04 -12.48
N ARG A 223 2.04 16.05 -11.88
CA ARG A 223 1.91 17.45 -12.31
C ARG A 223 2.55 17.71 -13.67
N GLU A 224 3.79 17.25 -13.84
CA GLU A 224 4.61 17.54 -15.02
C GLU A 224 4.33 16.59 -16.19
N ALA A 225 3.89 15.35 -15.93
CA ALA A 225 3.67 14.34 -16.98
C ALA A 225 2.18 14.03 -17.21
N VAL A 226 1.44 13.67 -16.16
CA VAL A 226 0.07 13.15 -16.30
C VAL A 226 -0.87 14.21 -16.86
N PHE A 227 -0.92 15.42 -16.28
CA PHE A 227 -1.88 16.43 -16.72
C PHE A 227 -1.62 16.98 -18.13
N PRO A 228 -0.38 17.31 -18.54
CA PRO A 228 -0.13 17.79 -19.90
C PRO A 228 -0.54 16.77 -20.96
N VAL A 229 -0.28 15.49 -20.72
CA VAL A 229 -0.66 14.39 -21.62
C VAL A 229 -2.17 14.18 -21.59
N LEU A 230 -2.79 14.02 -20.41
CA LEU A 230 -4.24 13.87 -20.27
C LEU A 230 -5.01 15.02 -20.90
N ASN A 231 -4.54 16.26 -20.75
CA ASN A 231 -5.22 17.42 -21.32
C ASN A 231 -5.35 17.35 -22.85
N GLN A 232 -4.55 16.57 -23.57
CA GLN A 232 -4.74 16.34 -25.00
C GLN A 232 -5.96 15.45 -25.30
N PHE A 233 -6.31 14.54 -24.40
CA PHE A 233 -7.31 13.49 -24.60
C PHE A 233 -8.62 13.71 -23.84
N LEU A 234 -8.67 14.69 -22.94
CA LEU A 234 -9.86 15.02 -22.16
C LEU A 234 -10.81 15.98 -22.92
N SER A 235 -12.11 15.73 -22.79
CA SER A 235 -13.18 16.63 -23.21
C SER A 235 -13.16 17.94 -22.41
N PHE A 236 -13.87 18.97 -22.89
CA PHE A 236 -13.96 20.25 -22.18
C PHE A 236 -14.52 20.11 -20.75
N ALA A 237 -15.53 19.25 -20.56
CA ALA A 237 -16.13 19.00 -19.26
C ALA A 237 -15.17 18.29 -18.29
N GLU A 238 -14.37 17.34 -18.79
CA GLU A 238 -13.33 16.66 -18.01
C GLU A 238 -12.19 17.64 -17.66
N LYS A 239 -11.72 18.44 -18.62
CA LYS A 239 -10.72 19.50 -18.38
C LYS A 239 -11.14 20.45 -17.27
N LYS A 240 -12.41 20.86 -17.24
CA LYS A 240 -12.93 21.74 -16.18
C LYS A 240 -12.88 21.07 -14.80
N ARG A 241 -13.17 19.76 -14.71
CA ARG A 241 -13.04 18.99 -13.46
C ARG A 241 -11.58 18.90 -13.00
N PHE A 242 -10.66 18.54 -13.89
CA PHE A 242 -9.24 18.43 -13.57
C PHE A 242 -8.57 19.77 -13.21
N ARG A 243 -9.06 20.90 -13.71
CA ARG A 243 -8.59 22.23 -13.26
C ARG A 243 -8.87 22.49 -11.79
N LYS A 244 -9.99 21.99 -11.26
CA LYS A 244 -10.32 22.10 -9.83
C LYS A 244 -9.35 21.25 -8.99
N VAL A 245 -9.13 20.01 -9.42
CA VAL A 245 -8.15 19.08 -8.84
C VAL A 245 -6.75 19.68 -8.77
N LEU A 246 -6.26 20.21 -9.89
CA LEU A 246 -4.94 20.86 -9.97
C LEU A 246 -4.82 22.04 -9.00
N TRP A 247 -5.90 22.79 -8.81
CA TRP A 247 -5.94 23.89 -7.87
C TRP A 247 -5.91 23.40 -6.41
N GLU A 248 -6.61 22.31 -6.08
CA GLU A 248 -6.59 21.68 -4.76
C GLU A 248 -5.19 21.11 -4.43
N ILE A 249 -4.53 20.44 -5.39
CA ILE A 249 -3.14 19.98 -5.26
C ILE A 249 -2.20 21.16 -5.02
N PHE A 250 -2.31 22.21 -5.84
CA PHE A 250 -1.47 23.40 -5.72
C PHE A 250 -1.64 24.08 -4.36
N ARG A 251 -2.88 24.21 -3.88
CA ARG A 251 -3.19 24.78 -2.57
C ARG A 251 -2.60 23.94 -1.44
N SER A 252 -2.71 22.61 -1.51
CA SER A 252 -2.14 21.70 -0.50
C SER A 252 -0.61 21.81 -0.43
N GLN A 253 0.07 21.81 -1.58
CA GLN A 253 1.53 21.99 -1.64
C GLN A 253 1.97 23.37 -1.14
N TRP A 254 1.19 24.42 -1.45
CA TRP A 254 1.44 25.78 -0.98
C TRP A 254 1.31 25.87 0.56
N ASP A 255 0.23 25.34 1.12
CA ASP A 255 -0.01 25.35 2.57
C ASP A 255 1.08 24.55 3.33
N SER A 256 1.59 23.46 2.74
CA SER A 256 2.75 22.71 3.26
C SER A 256 4.06 23.52 3.22
N PHE A 257 4.33 24.22 2.11
CA PHE A 257 5.53 25.05 1.98
C PHE A 257 5.63 26.13 3.07
N TRP A 258 4.51 26.76 3.43
CA TRP A 258 4.47 27.81 4.46
C TRP A 258 4.41 27.29 5.89
N SER A 259 3.88 26.08 6.11
CA SER A 259 3.87 25.43 7.44
C SER A 259 5.20 24.76 7.80
N ARG A 260 6.09 24.53 6.84
CA ARG A 260 7.47 24.04 7.04
C ARG A 260 8.50 25.14 7.31
N SER A 261 8.09 26.39 7.56
CA SER A 261 8.99 27.43 8.06
C SER A 261 9.30 27.19 9.55
N PRO A 262 10.57 27.29 9.98
CA PRO A 262 11.01 26.93 11.33
C PRO A 262 10.37 27.78 12.43
#